data_AF-A0A3P1Y072-F1
#
_entry.id   AF-A0A3P1Y072-F1
#
_cell.length_a   1.000
_cell.length_b   1.000
_cell.length_c   1.000
_cell.angle_alpha   90.00
_cell.angle_beta   90.00
_cell.angle_gamma   90.00
#
_symmetry.space_group_name_H-M   'P 1'
#
loop_
_entity.id
_entity.type
_entity.pdbx_description
1 polymer ?
#
loop_
_entity_poly.entity_id
_entity_poly.type
_entity_poly.pdbx_seq_one_letter_code
_entity_poly.pdbx_strand_id
1 'polypeptide(L)'
;MVRVQEAEAVLSGYAEYDEFVADTTEPQVRVAFLAEGDVREFKVLSLHLKDVDSNGKADFLVDTLYALDRLKPERPLVVALTFYGSTPHHGISYLDSKGKTRYFTLGESGMDGSLELTEF
;
A
#
# COMPACT_ATOMS: atom_id res chain seq x y z
N MET A 1 8.96 -10.15 -1.00
CA MET A 1 7.53 -9.76 -1.08
C MET A 1 7.32 -8.46 -0.30
N VAL A 2 6.23 -7.73 -0.55
CA VAL A 2 5.81 -6.58 0.29
C VAL A 2 4.60 -7.01 1.11
N ARG A 3 4.57 -6.66 2.40
CA ARG A 3 3.39 -6.77 3.27
C ARG A 3 3.07 -5.42 3.91
N VAL A 4 1.85 -5.27 4.40
CA VAL A 4 1.37 -4.08 5.10
C VAL A 4 0.89 -4.47 6.50
N GLN A 5 1.18 -3.63 7.49
CA GLN A 5 0.70 -3.76 8.88
C GLN A 5 0.46 -2.39 9.49
N GLU A 6 -0.27 -2.32 10.59
CA GLU A 6 -0.36 -1.10 11.40
C GLU A 6 1.05 -0.67 11.82
N ALA A 7 1.37 0.60 11.67
CA ALA A 7 2.73 1.07 11.88
C ALA A 7 3.19 0.87 13.32
N GLU A 8 2.34 1.23 14.28
CA GLU A 8 2.59 1.16 15.72
C GLU A 8 2.90 -0.27 16.19
N ALA A 9 2.34 -1.28 15.52
CA ALA A 9 2.56 -2.68 15.85
C ALA A 9 3.97 -3.19 15.48
N VAL A 10 4.64 -2.56 14.50
CA VAL A 10 5.90 -3.08 13.92
C VAL A 10 7.09 -2.14 14.07
N LEU A 11 6.87 -0.84 14.20
CA LEU A 11 7.94 0.16 14.13
C LEU A 11 8.98 0.05 15.26
N SER A 12 8.62 -0.55 16.41
CA SER A 12 9.60 -0.80 17.49
C SER A 12 10.75 -1.75 17.08
N GLY A 13 10.56 -2.53 16.00
CA GLY A 13 11.59 -3.39 15.43
C GLY A 13 12.54 -2.70 14.44
N TYR A 14 12.33 -1.41 14.14
CA TYR A 14 13.08 -0.67 13.14
C TYR A 14 13.78 0.54 13.74
N ALA A 15 15.04 0.76 13.36
CA ALA A 15 15.82 1.92 13.81
C ALA A 15 15.37 3.22 13.11
N GLU A 16 15.01 3.11 11.83
CA GLU A 16 14.57 4.22 10.99
C GLU A 16 13.44 3.77 10.07
N TYR A 17 12.60 4.72 9.67
CA TYR A 17 11.58 4.55 8.65
C TYR A 17 11.41 5.86 7.89
N ASP A 18 10.96 5.77 6.64
CA ASP A 18 10.48 6.92 5.89
C ASP A 18 8.99 7.13 6.15
N GLU A 19 8.51 8.36 6.03
CA GLU A 19 7.10 8.69 6.26
C GLU A 19 6.54 9.54 5.11
N PHE A 20 5.30 9.24 4.74
CA PHE A 20 4.54 9.98 3.73
C PHE A 20 3.08 10.13 4.19
N VAL A 21 2.47 11.28 3.92
CA VAL A 21 1.05 11.54 4.21
C VAL A 21 0.32 11.51 2.87
N ALA A 22 -0.45 10.45 2.63
CA ALA A 22 -1.22 10.27 1.40
C ALA A 22 -2.57 10.99 1.45
N ASP A 23 -3.15 11.09 2.64
CA ASP A 23 -4.43 11.75 2.90
C ASP A 23 -4.37 12.43 4.26
N THR A 24 -5.00 13.60 4.43
CA THR A 24 -5.07 14.36 5.69
C THR A 24 -6.46 14.33 6.32
N THR A 25 -7.38 13.50 5.81
CA THR A 25 -8.76 13.41 6.29
C THR A 25 -8.84 12.59 7.57
N GLU A 26 -9.54 13.09 8.58
CA GLU A 26 -9.68 12.36 9.85
C GLU A 26 -10.89 11.40 9.84
N PRO A 27 -10.79 10.21 10.46
CA PRO A 27 -9.62 9.69 11.19
C PRO A 27 -8.53 9.13 10.27
N GLN A 28 -7.27 9.51 10.52
CA GLN A 28 -6.12 8.92 9.83
C GLN A 28 -5.68 7.59 10.45
N VAL A 29 -5.19 6.68 9.60
CA VAL A 29 -4.51 5.43 9.97
C VAL A 29 -3.08 5.47 9.44
N ARG A 30 -2.13 5.00 10.26
CA ARG A 30 -0.72 4.85 9.86
C ARG A 30 -0.42 3.40 9.54
N VAL A 31 -0.03 3.14 8.31
CA VAL A 31 0.31 1.80 7.84
C VAL A 31 1.79 1.74 7.48
N ALA A 32 2.46 0.63 7.78
CA ALA A 32 3.84 0.38 7.42
C ALA A 32 3.92 -0.65 6.28
N PHE A 33 4.56 -0.26 5.18
CA PHE A 33 4.95 -1.17 4.11
C PHE A 33 6.33 -1.76 4.40
N LEU A 34 6.35 -3.08 4.53
CA LEU A 34 7.51 -3.87 4.94
C LEU A 34 7.96 -4.74 3.77
N ALA A 35 9.26 -4.73 3.48
CA ALA A 35 9.85 -5.55 2.44
C ALA A 35 10.71 -6.68 3.04
N GLU A 36 10.69 -7.86 2.42
CA GLU A 36 11.58 -8.98 2.78
C GLU A 36 12.96 -8.90 2.10
N GLY A 37 13.08 -8.09 1.05
CA GLY A 37 14.30 -7.81 0.31
C GLY A 37 14.19 -6.46 -0.40
N ASP A 38 15.20 -6.05 -1.15
CA ASP A 38 15.14 -4.83 -1.96
C ASP A 38 13.98 -4.91 -2.98
N VAL A 39 12.99 -4.02 -2.85
CA VAL A 39 11.86 -3.90 -3.78
C VAL A 39 12.03 -2.63 -4.60
N ARG A 40 12.14 -2.77 -5.93
CA ARG A 40 12.45 -1.66 -6.84
C ARG A 40 11.20 -0.97 -7.37
N GLU A 41 11.35 0.33 -7.66
CA GLU A 41 10.31 1.21 -8.19
C GLU A 41 9.02 1.15 -7.37
N PHE A 42 9.17 1.23 -6.04
CA PHE A 42 8.05 1.17 -5.13
C PHE A 42 7.26 2.49 -5.18
N LYS A 43 5.95 2.40 -5.36
CA LYS A 43 5.06 3.57 -5.44
C LYS A 43 3.86 3.39 -4.54
N VAL A 44 3.43 4.50 -3.92
CA VAL A 44 2.13 4.65 -3.27
C VAL A 44 1.17 5.28 -4.26
N LEU A 45 -0.04 4.75 -4.33
CA LEU A 45 -1.02 5.07 -5.38
C LEU A 45 -2.30 5.64 -4.78
N SER A 46 -2.92 6.57 -5.51
CA SER A 46 -4.35 6.86 -5.43
C SER A 46 -5.07 6.00 -6.45
N LEU A 47 -6.17 5.39 -6.03
CA LEU A 47 -7.01 4.53 -6.85
C LEU A 47 -8.41 5.11 -6.95
N HIS A 48 -8.92 5.20 -8.17
CA HIS A 48 -10.32 5.55 -8.42
C HIS A 48 -10.98 4.39 -9.16
N LEU A 49 -11.98 3.77 -8.53
CA LEU A 49 -12.71 2.67 -9.15
C LEU A 49 -13.40 3.17 -10.43
N LYS A 50 -13.06 2.53 -11.56
CA LYS A 50 -13.58 2.88 -12.87
C LYS A 50 -14.72 1.97 -13.27
N ASP A 51 -14.52 0.66 -13.12
CA ASP A 51 -15.50 -0.36 -13.46
C ASP A 51 -15.24 -1.65 -12.68
N VAL A 52 -16.22 -2.55 -12.66
CA VAL A 52 -16.06 -3.92 -12.16
C VAL A 52 -16.59 -4.86 -13.22
N ASP A 53 -15.75 -5.78 -13.68
CA ASP A 53 -16.15 -6.72 -14.73
C ASP A 53 -17.16 -7.77 -14.22
N SER A 54 -17.69 -8.57 -15.14
CA SER A 54 -18.68 -9.62 -14.83
C SER A 54 -18.17 -10.70 -13.86
N ASN A 55 -16.85 -10.78 -13.65
CA ASN A 55 -16.21 -11.74 -12.76
C ASN A 55 -15.85 -11.10 -11.40
N GLY A 56 -16.23 -9.85 -11.17
CA GLY A 56 -15.96 -9.11 -9.94
C GLY A 56 -14.55 -8.51 -9.90
N LYS A 57 -13.82 -8.47 -11.02
CA LYS A 57 -12.50 -7.84 -11.08
C LYS A 57 -12.66 -6.33 -11.26
N ALA A 58 -12.12 -5.56 -10.32
CA ALA A 58 -12.11 -4.11 -10.39
C ALA A 58 -11.04 -3.58 -11.36
N ASP A 59 -11.42 -2.59 -12.17
CA ASP A 59 -10.54 -1.75 -12.96
C ASP A 59 -10.42 -0.38 -12.28
N PHE A 60 -9.20 0.12 -12.13
CA PHE A 60 -8.92 1.37 -11.42
C PHE A 60 -8.18 2.36 -12.33
N LEU A 61 -8.53 3.64 -12.20
CA LEU A 61 -7.62 4.72 -12.59
C LEU A 61 -6.56 4.86 -11.49
N VAL A 62 -5.31 5.01 -11.91
CA VAL A 62 -4.15 4.97 -11.01
C VAL A 62 -3.34 6.25 -11.13
N ASP A 63 -3.20 6.96 -10.02
CA ASP A 63 -2.30 8.11 -9.89
C ASP A 63 -1.19 7.81 -8.87
N THR A 64 0.05 8.24 -9.16
CA THR A 64 1.17 8.05 -8.23
C THR A 64 1.20 9.20 -7.23
N LEU A 65 1.10 8.87 -5.94
CA LEU A 65 1.19 9.84 -4.83
C LEU A 65 2.61 10.00 -4.32
N TYR A 66 3.36 8.91 -4.25
CA TYR A 66 4.73 8.88 -3.75
C TYR A 66 5.53 7.78 -4.45
N ALA A 67 6.84 7.97 -4.59
CA ALA A 67 7.73 7.02 -5.24
C ALA A 67 9.08 6.91 -4.52
N LEU A 68 9.58 5.68 -4.44
CA LEU A 68 10.91 5.31 -3.98
C LEU A 68 11.59 4.47 -5.05
N ASP A 69 12.85 4.74 -5.33
CA ASP A 69 13.66 3.88 -6.20
C ASP A 69 13.76 2.47 -5.61
N ARG A 70 13.88 2.36 -4.28
CA ARG A 70 13.89 1.10 -3.54
C ARG A 70 13.24 1.23 -2.17
N LEU A 71 12.33 0.31 -1.86
CA LEU A 71 11.91 0.00 -0.49
C LEU A 71 12.84 -1.08 0.06
N LYS A 72 13.48 -0.82 1.21
CA LYS A 72 14.48 -1.70 1.81
C LYS A 72 13.92 -2.44 3.03
N PRO A 73 14.39 -3.66 3.34
CA PRO A 73 13.94 -4.40 4.51
C PRO A 73 14.17 -3.67 5.82
N GLU A 74 15.29 -2.94 5.95
CA GLU A 74 15.71 -2.30 7.19
C GLU A 74 15.07 -0.92 7.41
N ARG A 75 14.41 -0.36 6.39
CA ARG A 75 13.83 0.98 6.40
C ARG A 75 12.44 0.95 5.75
N PRO A 76 11.40 0.58 6.54
CA PRO A 76 10.02 0.60 6.09
C PRO A 76 9.57 1.98 5.61
N LEU A 77 8.52 2.00 4.80
CA LEU A 77 7.77 3.22 4.51
C LEU A 77 6.48 3.23 5.31
N VAL A 78 6.30 4.25 6.15
CA VAL A 78 5.05 4.53 6.85
C VAL A 78 4.22 5.50 6.02
N VAL A 79 2.94 5.18 5.84
CA VAL A 79 1.99 6.03 5.13
C VAL A 79 0.80 6.33 6.02
N ALA A 80 0.55 7.63 6.25
CA ALA A 80 -0.68 8.10 6.88
C ALA A 80 -1.75 8.30 5.80
N LEU A 81 -2.90 7.66 5.96
CA LEU A 81 -4.00 7.64 4.99
C LEU A 81 -5.35 7.42 5.65
N THR A 82 -6.42 7.50 4.87
CA THR A 82 -7.80 7.35 5.34
C THR A 82 -8.49 6.25 4.54
N PHE A 83 -9.20 5.35 5.23
CA PHE A 83 -10.04 4.36 4.56
C PHE A 83 -11.46 4.91 4.34
N TYR A 84 -11.89 4.92 3.07
CA TYR A 84 -13.22 5.39 2.69
C TYR A 84 -14.14 4.22 2.33
N GLY A 85 -14.87 3.73 3.33
CA GLY A 85 -15.76 2.58 3.16
C GLY A 85 -15.00 1.34 2.68
N SER A 86 -15.67 0.50 1.89
CA SER A 86 -15.11 -0.78 1.44
C SER A 86 -14.37 -0.73 0.09
N THR A 87 -14.48 0.37 -0.65
CA THR A 87 -13.78 0.49 -1.94
C THR A 87 -12.34 0.91 -1.69
N PRO A 88 -11.33 0.24 -2.25
CA PRO A 88 -9.95 0.67 -2.11
C PRO A 88 -9.70 1.99 -2.82
N HIS A 89 -9.16 2.97 -2.08
CA HIS A 89 -8.76 4.29 -2.60
C HIS A 89 -7.24 4.45 -2.65
N HIS A 90 -6.51 3.54 -2.01
CA HIS A 90 -5.06 3.55 -1.96
C HIS A 90 -4.51 2.20 -2.40
N GLY A 91 -3.27 2.20 -2.85
CA GLY A 91 -2.58 1.00 -3.28
C GLY A 91 -1.08 1.20 -3.41
N ILE A 92 -0.42 0.16 -3.90
CA ILE A 92 1.00 0.21 -4.22
C ILE A 92 1.29 -0.41 -5.58
N SER A 93 2.43 -0.03 -6.16
CA SER A 93 3.03 -0.80 -7.25
C SER A 93 4.52 -0.95 -7.07
N TYR A 94 5.09 -2.04 -7.60
CA TYR A 94 6.53 -2.26 -7.63
C TYR A 94 6.91 -3.26 -8.73
N LEU A 95 8.20 -3.34 -9.06
CA LEU A 95 8.74 -4.36 -9.96
C LEU A 95 8.90 -5.70 -9.23
N ASP A 96 8.33 -6.76 -9.80
CA ASP A 96 8.61 -8.12 -9.34
C ASP A 96 10.02 -8.60 -9.76
N SER A 97 10.37 -9.81 -9.34
CA SER A 97 11.68 -10.43 -9.65
C SER A 97 11.92 -10.66 -11.14
N LYS A 98 10.86 -10.65 -11.97
CA LYS A 98 10.93 -10.77 -13.43
C LYS A 98 10.94 -9.40 -14.12
N GLY A 99 10.91 -8.30 -13.37
CA GLY A 99 10.88 -6.95 -13.91
C GLY A 99 9.50 -6.51 -14.42
N LYS A 100 8.42 -7.19 -14.03
CA LYS A 100 7.06 -6.76 -14.34
C LYS A 100 6.53 -5.89 -13.21
N THR A 101 5.94 -4.75 -13.54
CA THR A 101 5.20 -3.93 -12.57
C THR A 101 3.93 -4.66 -12.12
N ARG A 102 3.76 -4.81 -10.81
CA ARG A 102 2.58 -5.38 -10.17
C ARG A 102 1.85 -4.29 -9.41
N TYR A 103 0.52 -4.35 -9.39
CA TYR A 103 -0.35 -3.34 -8.77
C TYR A 103 -1.20 -4.01 -7.71
N PHE A 104 -1.32 -3.38 -6.55
CA PHE A 104 -2.06 -3.91 -5.42
C PHE A 104 -2.95 -2.83 -4.81
N THR A 105 -4.19 -3.17 -4.51
CA THR A 105 -5.05 -2.36 -3.65
C THR A 105 -4.64 -2.54 -2.20
N LEU A 106 -4.73 -1.47 -1.41
CA LEU A 106 -4.68 -1.53 0.04
C LEU A 106 -6.11 -1.53 0.58
N GLY A 107 -6.45 -2.54 1.36
CA GLY A 107 -7.74 -2.65 2.02
C GLY A 107 -7.60 -3.07 3.49
N GLU A 108 -8.70 -2.95 4.21
CA GLU A 108 -8.88 -3.51 5.54
C GLU A 108 -9.87 -4.68 5.45
N SER A 109 -9.49 -5.82 5.99
CA SER A 109 -10.32 -7.00 6.10
C SER A 109 -11.54 -6.69 6.97
N GLY A 110 -12.74 -6.81 6.39
CA GLY A 110 -13.99 -6.69 7.15
C GLY A 110 -14.22 -7.82 8.16
N MET A 111 -13.38 -8.85 8.19
CA MET A 111 -13.50 -9.98 9.13
C MET A 111 -12.79 -9.71 10.45
N ASP A 112 -11.59 -9.15 10.41
CA ASP A 112 -10.70 -9.02 11.57
C ASP A 112 -9.96 -7.67 11.65
N GLY A 113 -10.20 -6.75 10.71
CA GLY A 113 -9.54 -5.45 10.67
C GLY A 113 -8.08 -5.50 10.20
N SER A 114 -7.60 -6.66 9.74
CA SER A 114 -6.23 -6.77 9.25
C SER A 114 -6.05 -6.03 7.92
N LEU A 115 -4.86 -5.47 7.72
CA LEU A 115 -4.53 -4.78 6.46
C LEU A 115 -4.08 -5.78 5.41
N GLU A 116 -4.61 -5.64 4.20
CA GLU A 116 -4.37 -6.58 3.11
C GLU A 116 -3.94 -5.88 1.82
N LEU A 117 -3.11 -6.59 1.05
CA LEU A 117 -2.74 -6.22 -0.32
C LEU A 117 -3.34 -7.21 -1.29
N THR A 118 -4.20 -6.74 -2.18
CA THR A 118 -4.85 -7.56 -3.21
C THR A 118 -4.43 -7.11 -4.59
N GLU A 119 -3.95 -8.04 -5.41
CA GLU A 119 -3.52 -7.72 -6.78
C GLU A 119 -4.71 -7.48 -7.71
N PHE A 120 -4.60 -6.50 -8.63
CA PHE A 120 -5.59 -6.20 -9.67
C PHE A 120 -4.96 -6.06 -11.06
#